data_AF-U9UJS4-F1
#
_entry.id   AF-U9UJS4-F1
#
_cell.length_a   1.000
_cell.length_b   1.000
_cell.length_c   1.000
_cell.angle_alpha   90.00
_cell.angle_beta   90.00
_cell.angle_gamma   90.00
#
_symmetry.space_group_name_H-M   'P 1'
#
loop_
_entity.id
_entity.type
_entity.pdbx_description
1 polymer ?
#
loop_
_entity_poly.entity_id
_entity_poly.type
_entity_poly.pdbx_seq_one_letter_code
_entity_poly.pdbx_strand_id
1 'polypeptide(L)'
;MVKDLTNFQDHFHKKITPLIDRRSVLQNRIIQGKNVYKTNKQLLQLEQELGLFSIDYFSVIDDNGPHYRYKGHISDDTKHLELRPHKRPPIPTTNTDRHNTEIKKLRLDIPSPEDFKVFALP
;
A
#
# COMPACT_ATOMS: atom_id res chain seq x y z
N MET A 1 7.70 -7.59 -10.60
CA MET A 1 7.98 -6.53 -9.60
C MET A 1 8.37 -5.22 -10.26
N VAL A 2 9.61 -5.01 -10.76
CA VAL A 2 9.99 -3.71 -11.36
C VAL A 2 9.13 -3.36 -12.60
N LYS A 3 8.86 -4.35 -13.46
CA LYS A 3 8.02 -4.15 -14.66
C LYS A 3 6.58 -3.74 -14.32
N ASP A 4 6.02 -4.29 -13.24
CA ASP A 4 4.64 -3.99 -12.82
C ASP A 4 4.54 -2.55 -12.32
N LEU A 5 5.54 -2.10 -11.56
CA LEU A 5 5.63 -0.72 -11.11
C LEU A 5 5.76 0.26 -12.28
N THR A 6 6.62 -0.04 -13.26
CA THR A 6 6.75 0.79 -14.47
C THR A 6 5.43 0.86 -15.24
N ASN A 7 4.77 -0.28 -15.45
CA ASN A 7 3.47 -0.31 -16.14
C ASN A 7 2.41 0.50 -15.40
N PHE A 8 2.38 0.41 -14.07
CA PHE A 8 1.48 1.22 -13.25
C PHE A 8 1.77 2.72 -13.40
N GLN A 9 3.04 3.12 -13.31
CA GLN A 9 3.46 4.51 -13.48
C GLN A 9 3.06 5.04 -14.85
N ASP A 10 3.35 4.28 -15.92
CA ASP A 10 2.98 4.67 -17.28
C ASP A 10 1.47 4.81 -17.44
N HIS A 11 0.69 3.88 -16.89
CA HIS A 11 -0.76 3.95 -16.90
C HIS A 11 -1.28 5.18 -16.15
N PHE A 12 -0.74 5.44 -14.96
CA PHE A 12 -1.09 6.58 -14.13
C PHE A 12 -0.81 7.89 -14.89
N HIS A 13 0.41 8.05 -15.42
CA HIS A 13 0.83 9.22 -16.18
C HIS A 13 -0.01 9.42 -17.44
N LYS A 14 -0.31 8.35 -18.16
CA LYS A 14 -1.18 8.39 -19.35
C LYS A 14 -2.59 8.92 -19.03
N LYS A 15 -3.09 8.69 -17.81
CA LYS A 15 -4.43 9.14 -17.38
C LYS A 15 -4.42 10.53 -16.77
N ILE A 16 -3.44 10.88 -15.95
CA ILE A 16 -3.38 12.18 -15.27
C ILE A 16 -2.91 13.32 -16.20
N THR A 17 -1.95 13.06 -17.08
CA THR A 17 -1.36 14.11 -17.95
C THR A 17 -2.40 14.85 -18.79
N PRO A 18 -3.33 14.17 -19.50
CA PRO A 18 -4.37 14.86 -20.27
C PRO A 18 -5.28 15.77 -19.41
N LEU A 19 -5.56 15.38 -18.17
CA LEU A 19 -6.38 16.17 -17.25
C LEU A 19 -5.64 17.45 -16.83
N ILE A 20 -4.35 17.33 -16.51
CA ILE A 20 -3.50 18.48 -16.15
C ILE A 20 -3.29 19.41 -17.35
N ASP A 21 -3.03 18.85 -18.54
CA ASP A 21 -2.87 19.65 -19.76
C ASP A 21 -4.15 20.44 -20.06
N ARG A 22 -5.31 19.77 -20.01
CA ARG A 22 -6.60 20.42 -20.21
C ARG A 22 -6.88 21.51 -19.17
N ARG A 23 -6.50 21.29 -17.90
CA ARG A 23 -6.58 22.31 -16.85
C ARG A 23 -5.80 23.56 -17.21
N SER A 24 -4.56 23.39 -17.66
CA SER A 24 -3.69 24.51 -18.06
C SER A 24 -4.29 25.31 -19.23
N VAL A 25 -4.87 24.64 -20.23
CA VAL A 25 -5.51 25.27 -21.38
C VAL A 25 -6.73 26.09 -20.95
N LEU A 26 -7.57 25.55 -20.05
CA LEU A 26 -8.75 26.26 -19.54
C LEU A 26 -8.37 27.49 -18.71
N GLN A 27 -7.36 27.36 -17.84
CA GLN A 27 -6.81 28.50 -17.07
C GLN A 27 -6.29 29.60 -17.99
N ASN A 28 -5.50 29.25 -19.00
CA ASN A 28 -4.99 30.22 -19.99
C ASN A 28 -6.13 30.92 -20.74
N ARG A 29 -7.21 30.20 -21.06
CA ARG A 29 -8.38 30.79 -21.72
C ARG A 29 -9.13 31.78 -20.82
N ILE A 30 -9.22 31.51 -19.52
CA ILE A 30 -9.80 32.43 -18.53
C ILE A 30 -8.95 33.70 -18.41
N ILE A 31 -7.62 33.56 -18.33
CA ILE A 31 -6.68 34.70 -18.29
C ILE A 31 -6.83 35.57 -19.54
N GLN A 32 -7.05 34.96 -20.71
CA GLN A 32 -7.31 35.67 -21.97
C GLN A 32 -8.73 36.28 -22.08
N GLY A 33 -9.60 36.12 -21.08
CA GLY A 33 -10.97 36.64 -21.09
C GLY A 33 -11.91 35.95 -22.09
N LYS A 34 -11.50 34.81 -22.67
CA LYS A 34 -12.27 34.12 -23.72
C LYS A 34 -13.34 33.25 -23.10
N ASN A 35 -14.61 33.58 -23.37
CA ASN A 35 -15.77 32.75 -22.99
C ASN A 35 -15.70 32.30 -21.51
N VAL A 36 -15.50 33.28 -20.61
CA VAL A 36 -15.18 33.08 -19.19
C VAL A 36 -16.19 32.16 -18.51
N TYR A 37 -17.49 32.40 -18.72
CA TYR A 37 -18.54 31.59 -18.09
C TYR A 37 -18.48 30.11 -18.49
N LYS A 38 -18.42 29.81 -19.80
CA LYS A 38 -18.35 28.41 -20.28
C LYS A 38 -17.06 27.73 -19.82
N THR A 39 -15.95 28.47 -19.83
CA THR A 39 -14.64 27.94 -19.45
C THR A 39 -14.57 27.65 -17.96
N ASN A 40 -15.13 28.52 -17.10
CA ASN A 40 -15.26 28.27 -15.66
C ASN A 40 -16.11 27.03 -15.36
N LYS A 41 -17.21 26.84 -16.08
CA LYS A 41 -18.04 25.63 -15.95
C LYS A 41 -17.24 24.36 -16.31
N GLN A 42 -16.47 24.41 -17.39
CA GLN A 42 -15.60 23.28 -17.79
C GLN A 42 -14.49 23.02 -16.78
N LEU A 43 -13.92 24.08 -16.19
CA LEU A 43 -12.88 23.97 -15.18
C LEU A 43 -13.42 23.32 -13.90
N LEU A 44 -14.61 23.71 -13.45
CA LEU A 44 -15.25 23.11 -12.28
C LEU A 44 -15.49 21.60 -12.46
N GLN A 45 -15.96 21.19 -13.65
CA GLN A 45 -16.14 19.78 -13.98
C GLN A 45 -14.81 19.01 -13.96
N LEU A 46 -13.74 19.63 -14.47
CA LEU A 46 -12.42 19.03 -14.51
C LEU A 46 -11.83 18.88 -13.10
N GLU A 47 -12.01 19.86 -12.21
CA GLU A 47 -11.58 19.76 -10.81
C GLU A 47 -12.33 18.64 -10.07
N GLN A 48 -13.61 18.42 -10.39
CA GLN A 48 -14.35 17.28 -9.85
C GLN A 48 -13.80 15.95 -10.38
N GLU A 49 -13.51 15.86 -11.68
CA GLU A 49 -12.91 14.67 -12.30
C GLU A 49 -11.53 14.36 -11.69
N LEU A 50 -10.69 15.39 -11.46
CA LEU A 50 -9.43 15.27 -10.74
C LEU A 50 -9.60 14.84 -9.28
N GLY A 51 -10.61 15.36 -8.58
CA GLY A 51 -10.91 14.96 -7.20
C GLY A 51 -11.37 13.50 -7.07
N LEU A 52 -12.00 12.96 -8.12
CA LEU A 52 -12.41 11.55 -8.20
C LEU A 52 -11.31 10.64 -8.76
N PHE A 53 -10.20 11.20 -9.23
CA PHE A 53 -9.12 10.45 -9.83
C PHE A 53 -8.41 9.58 -8.78
N SER A 54 -8.75 8.29 -8.79
CA SER A 54 -8.04 7.26 -8.05
C SER A 54 -7.80 6.07 -8.96
N ILE A 55 -6.59 5.53 -8.93
CA ILE A 55 -6.21 4.34 -9.67
C ILE A 55 -5.61 3.37 -8.66
N ASP A 56 -6.22 2.19 -8.56
CA ASP A 56 -5.69 1.14 -7.71
C ASP A 56 -4.53 0.42 -8.40
N TYR A 57 -3.47 0.14 -7.66
CA TYR A 57 -2.29 -0.55 -8.18
C TYR A 57 -2.66 -1.92 -8.76
N PHE A 58 -3.48 -2.69 -8.03
CA PHE A 58 -3.88 -4.03 -8.44
C PHE A 58 -4.79 -4.05 -9.67
N SER A 59 -5.45 -2.94 -10.00
CA SER A 59 -6.28 -2.83 -11.20
C SER A 59 -5.48 -2.79 -12.50
N VAL A 60 -4.17 -2.49 -12.43
CA VAL A 60 -3.30 -2.32 -13.60
C VAL A 60 -2.33 -3.48 -13.79
N ILE A 61 -2.02 -4.21 -12.72
CA ILE A 61 -1.05 -5.32 -12.78
C ILE A 61 -1.71 -6.62 -13.24
N ASP A 62 -0.94 -7.45 -13.94
CA ASP A 62 -1.33 -8.82 -14.27
C ASP A 62 -0.95 -9.76 -13.12
N ASP A 63 -1.96 -10.16 -12.34
CA ASP A 63 -1.83 -11.08 -11.22
C ASP A 63 -1.50 -12.53 -11.66
N ASN A 64 -1.70 -12.85 -12.94
CA ASN A 64 -1.35 -14.15 -13.53
C ASN A 64 0.11 -14.23 -13.97
N GLY A 65 0.87 -13.15 -13.81
CA GLY A 65 2.28 -13.08 -14.16
C GLY A 65 3.08 -14.23 -13.52
N PRO A 66 4.00 -14.88 -14.25
CA PRO A 66 4.76 -16.03 -13.76
C PRO A 66 5.59 -15.69 -12.50
N HIS A 67 6.00 -14.44 -12.34
CA HIS A 67 6.73 -13.95 -11.16
C HIS A 67 5.87 -13.86 -9.89
N TYR A 68 4.54 -13.87 -9.98
CA TYR A 68 3.65 -13.99 -8.82
C TYR A 68 3.43 -15.45 -8.40
N ARG A 69 3.57 -16.39 -9.34
CA ARG A 69 3.40 -17.84 -9.12
C ARG A 69 4.68 -18.51 -8.64
N TYR A 70 5.84 -17.98 -9.02
CA TYR A 70 7.12 -18.57 -8.69
C TYR A 70 7.48 -18.36 -7.21
N LYS A 71 7.46 -19.44 -6.41
CA LYS A 71 7.87 -19.46 -4.99
C LYS A 71 9.38 -19.63 -4.78
N GLY A 72 10.18 -19.58 -5.84
CA GLY A 72 11.61 -19.89 -5.77
C GLY A 72 11.90 -21.40 -5.78
N HIS A 73 13.18 -21.76 -5.90
CA HIS A 73 13.64 -23.07 -5.47
C HIS A 73 13.64 -23.12 -3.95
N ILE A 74 12.55 -23.61 -3.39
CA ILE A 74 12.43 -23.89 -1.97
C ILE A 74 13.43 -25.02 -1.64
N SER A 75 14.32 -24.81 -0.68
CA SER A 75 15.27 -25.87 -0.26
C SER A 75 14.51 -27.11 0.19
N ASP A 76 15.09 -28.30 0.04
CA ASP A 76 14.44 -29.54 0.45
C ASP A 76 14.07 -29.52 1.95
N ASP A 77 14.92 -28.91 2.79
CA ASP A 77 14.62 -28.65 4.21
C ASP A 77 13.32 -27.84 4.42
N THR A 78 13.10 -26.82 3.59
CA THR A 78 11.88 -26.00 3.68
C THR A 78 10.66 -26.79 3.22
N LYS A 79 10.79 -27.68 2.22
CA LYS A 79 9.71 -28.61 1.82
C LYS A 79 9.40 -29.60 2.94
N HIS A 80 10.41 -30.12 3.64
CA HIS A 80 10.22 -31.03 4.77
C HIS A 80 9.55 -30.35 5.97
N LEU A 81 9.80 -29.06 6.20
CA LEU A 81 9.09 -28.27 7.22
C LEU A 81 7.59 -28.12 6.92
N GLU A 82 7.15 -28.19 5.66
CA GLU A 82 5.73 -28.13 5.32
C GLU A 82 4.95 -29.37 5.79
N LEU A 83 5.62 -30.51 5.91
CA LEU A 83 5.04 -31.82 6.28
C LEU A 83 5.07 -32.07 7.80
N ARG A 84 5.54 -31.11 8.61
CA ARG A 84 5.70 -31.33 10.06
C ARG A 84 4.32 -31.45 10.74
N PRO A 85 4.06 -32.50 11.54
CA PRO A 85 2.74 -32.76 12.16
C PRO A 85 2.21 -31.62 13.05
N HIS A 86 3.10 -30.76 13.56
CA HIS A 86 2.77 -29.64 14.44
C HIS A 86 2.93 -28.28 13.77
N LYS A 87 2.85 -28.23 12.44
CA LYS A 87 2.81 -26.96 11.71
C LYS A 87 1.54 -26.20 12.12
N ARG A 88 1.69 -24.92 12.47
CA ARG A 88 0.56 -24.04 12.75
C ARG A 88 -0.39 -24.07 11.54
N PRO A 89 -1.71 -24.30 11.72
CA PRO A 89 -2.63 -24.30 10.60
C PRO A 89 -2.53 -22.97 9.84
N PRO A 90 -2.63 -22.99 8.49
CA PRO A 90 -2.63 -21.76 7.70
C PRO A 90 -3.70 -20.82 8.23
N ILE A 91 -3.33 -19.58 8.51
CA ILE A 91 -4.30 -18.57 8.90
C ILE A 91 -5.16 -18.34 7.65
N PRO A 92 -6.48 -18.59 7.68
CA PRO A 92 -7.33 -18.31 6.55
C PRO A 92 -7.23 -16.82 6.25
N THR A 93 -6.84 -16.49 5.02
CA THR A 93 -6.72 -15.12 4.54
C THR A 93 -8.11 -14.55 4.28
N THR A 94 -8.89 -14.34 5.34
CA THR A 94 -10.01 -13.41 5.27
C THR A 94 -9.38 -12.03 5.36
N ASN A 95 -9.14 -11.43 4.19
CA ASN A 95 -8.81 -10.02 4.07
C ASN A 95 -9.95 -9.21 4.69
N THR A 96 -9.81 -8.88 5.96
CA THR A 96 -10.51 -7.77 6.59
C THR A 96 -9.44 -6.92 7.23
N ASP A 97 -9.11 -5.85 6.52
CA ASP A 97 -8.56 -4.62 7.08
C ASP A 97 -9.07 -4.40 8.51
N ARG A 98 -8.19 -4.52 9.52
CA ARG A 98 -8.43 -3.98 10.87
C ARG A 98 -7.13 -3.92 11.69
N HIS A 99 -6.61 -2.70 11.71
CA HIS A 99 -5.86 -2.05 12.79
C HIS A 99 -4.55 -2.69 13.27
N ASN A 100 -3.47 -1.94 13.04
CA ASN A 100 -2.35 -1.82 13.97
C ASN A 100 -2.88 -1.66 15.40
N THR A 101 -2.96 -2.74 16.17
CA THR A 101 -2.88 -2.64 17.63
C THR A 101 -1.47 -3.03 18.01
N GLU A 102 -0.76 -2.04 18.54
CA GLU A 102 0.54 -2.20 19.19
C GLU A 102 0.52 -3.46 20.07
N ILE A 103 1.26 -4.49 19.66
CA ILE A 103 1.62 -5.59 20.56
C ILE A 103 2.67 -5.01 21.51
N LYS A 104 2.22 -4.30 22.56
CA LYS A 104 3.07 -4.00 23.71
C LYS A 104 3.42 -5.34 24.34
N LYS A 105 4.65 -5.81 24.12
CA LYS A 105 5.20 -6.98 24.82
C LYS A 105 5.21 -6.65 26.31
N LEU A 106 4.25 -7.19 27.07
CA LEU A 106 4.31 -7.21 28.52
C LEU A 106 5.41 -8.20 28.93
N ARG A 107 6.61 -7.68 29.13
CA ARG A 107 7.69 -8.38 29.83
C ARG A 107 7.35 -8.36 31.31
N LEU A 108 6.81 -9.46 31.82
CA LEU A 108 6.58 -9.64 33.25
C LEU A 108 7.90 -10.13 33.87
N ASP A 109 8.82 -9.21 34.10
CA ASP A 109 9.98 -9.48 34.96
C ASP A 109 9.47 -9.47 36.42
N ILE A 110 9.11 -10.64 36.95
CA ILE A 110 8.88 -10.82 38.39
C ILE A 110 10.27 -11.07 39.02
N PRO A 111 10.79 -10.17 39.87
CA PRO A 111 11.96 -10.51 40.67
C PRO A 111 11.58 -11.53 41.76
N SER A 112 12.34 -12.63 41.84
CA SER A 112 12.22 -13.63 42.90
C SER A 112 12.52 -12.99 44.26
N PRO A 113 11.80 -13.34 45.36
CA PRO A 113 11.99 -12.72 46.68
C PRO A 113 13.32 -13.05 47.38
N GLU A 114 14.16 -13.89 46.78
CA GLU A 114 15.34 -14.49 47.43
C GLU A 114 16.61 -13.61 47.34
N ASP A 115 16.62 -12.54 46.52
CA ASP A 115 17.81 -11.72 46.30
C ASP A 115 17.94 -10.48 47.23
N PHE A 116 17.07 -10.30 48.23
CA PHE A 116 17.07 -9.13 49.13
C PHE A 116 18.03 -9.19 50.32
N LYS A 117 19.07 -10.04 50.31
CA LYS A 117 20.00 -10.19 51.45
C LYS A 117 21.49 -10.03 51.13
N VAL A 118 21.85 -8.97 50.42
CA VAL A 118 23.21 -8.38 50.46
C VAL A 118 23.01 -6.92 50.04
N PHE A 119 23.06 -5.88 50.87
CA PHE A 119 24.14 -5.43 51.74
C PHE A 119 23.53 -4.47 52.78
N ALA A 120 23.81 -4.69 54.05
CA ALA A 120 23.68 -3.66 55.07
C ALA A 120 25.10 -3.18 55.47
N LEU A 121 25.17 -1.88 55.78
CA LEU A 121 26.24 -1.13 56.48
C LEU A 121 27.27 -0.42 55.57
N PRO A 122 27.75 0.78 55.97
CA PRO A 122 27.89 1.32 57.33
C PRO A 122 26.71 2.17 57.84
#